data_AF-A0A499UAA6-F1
#
_entry.id   AF-A0A499UAA6-F1
#
_cell.length_a   1.000
_cell.length_b   1.000
_cell.length_c   1.000
_cell.angle_alpha   90.00
_cell.angle_beta   90.00
_cell.angle_gamma   90.00
#
_symmetry.space_group_name_H-M   'P 1'
#
loop_
_entity.id
_entity.type
_entity.pdbx_description
1 polymer ?
#
loop_
_entity_poly.entity_id
_entity_poly.type
_entity_poly.pdbx_seq_one_letter_code
_entity_poly.pdbx_strand_id
1 'polypeptide(L)' 'MAEALNGTFKAELIEMQGPWRDVDQVERAIFQWVTWYNEERLHSALDYVPPAEYERDFWRRQEQTPQSA' A
#
# COMPACT_ATOMS: atom_id res chain seq x y z
N MET A 1 9.14 -10.17 -0.68
CA MET A 1 8.02 -9.24 -0.35
C MET A 1 7.39 -8.61 -1.59
N ALA A 2 8.15 -8.22 -2.61
CA ALA A 2 7.60 -7.66 -3.86
C ALA A 2 6.62 -8.62 -4.58
N GLU A 3 6.86 -9.93 -4.53
CA GLU A 3 6.01 -10.93 -5.19
C GLU A 3 4.59 -10.99 -4.62
N ALA A 4 4.44 -10.88 -3.29
CA ALA A 4 3.13 -10.89 -2.63
C ALA A 4 2.32 -9.63 -2.98
N LEU A 5 2.96 -8.45 -2.95
CA LEU A 5 2.34 -7.19 -3.36
C LEU A 5 1.88 -7.24 -4.83
N ASN A 6 2.74 -7.73 -5.72
CA ASN A 6 2.40 -7.87 -7.14
C ASN A 6 1.25 -8.86 -7.37
N GLY A 7 1.19 -9.94 -6.59
CA GLY A 7 0.06 -10.88 -6.60
C GLY A 7 -1.26 -10.20 -6.23
N THR A 8 -1.28 -9.46 -5.12
CA THR A 8 -2.45 -8.70 -4.67
C THR A 8 -2.86 -7.63 -5.68
N PHE A 9 -1.90 -6.88 -6.22
CA PHE A 9 -2.15 -5.87 -7.24
C PHE A 9 -2.82 -6.46 -8.49
N LYS A 10 -2.31 -7.58 -9.01
CA LYS A 10 -2.89 -8.24 -10.20
C LYS A 10 -4.30 -8.75 -9.92
N ALA A 11 -4.51 -9.41 -8.80
CA ALA A 11 -5.81 -9.97 -8.44
C ALA A 11 -6.88 -8.87 -8.28
N GLU A 12 -6.58 -7.84 -7.50
CA GLU A 12 -7.58 -6.83 -7.11
C GLU A 12 -7.77 -5.73 -8.14
N LEU A 13 -6.70 -5.31 -8.82
CA LEU A 13 -6.81 -4.26 -9.83
C LEU A 13 -7.05 -4.86 -11.20
N ILE A 14 -6.19 -5.76 -11.66
CA ILE A 14 -6.22 -6.19 -13.05
C ILE A 14 -7.38 -7.16 -13.30
N GLU A 15 -7.54 -8.18 -12.46
CA GLU A 15 -8.55 -9.23 -12.66
C GLU A 15 -9.95 -8.81 -12.19
N MET A 16 -10.07 -8.18 -11.02
CA MET A 16 -11.37 -7.83 -10.43
C MET A 16 -12.00 -6.54 -10.99
N GLN A 17 -11.21 -5.53 -11.35
CA GLN A 17 -11.74 -4.23 -11.82
C GLN A 17 -11.71 -4.07 -13.34
N GLY A 18 -11.12 -5.02 -14.06
CA GLY A 18 -11.17 -5.09 -15.52
C GLY A 18 -12.58 -5.44 -16.05
N PRO A 19 -12.76 -5.47 -17.39
CA PRO A 19 -11.75 -5.28 -18.42
C PRO A 19 -11.37 -3.80 -18.66
N TRP A 20 -10.12 -3.58 -19.02
CA TRP A 20 -9.56 -2.25 -19.31
C TRP A 20 -9.56 -1.97 -20.81
N ARG A 21 -9.90 -0.75 -21.21
CA ARG A 21 -10.01 -0.36 -22.63
C ARG A 21 -8.74 0.25 -23.19
N ASP A 22 -8.00 0.97 -22.34
CA ASP A 22 -6.81 1.72 -22.71
C ASP A 22 -5.88 1.90 -21.49
N VAL A 23 -4.64 2.34 -21.77
CA VAL A 23 -3.60 2.51 -20.75
C VAL A 23 -3.96 3.61 -19.76
N ASP A 24 -4.53 4.73 -20.23
CA ASP A 24 -4.95 5.83 -19.35
C ASP A 24 -5.96 5.37 -18.28
N GLN A 25 -6.88 4.48 -18.63
CA GLN A 25 -7.82 3.90 -17.67
C GLN A 25 -7.10 3.10 -16.58
N VAL A 26 -6.11 2.28 -16.97
CA VAL A 26 -5.30 1.50 -16.03
C VAL A 26 -4.45 2.41 -15.16
N GLU A 27 -3.80 3.44 -15.71
CA GLU A 27 -2.97 4.37 -14.95
C GLU A 27 -3.78 5.09 -13.86
N ARG A 28 -4.96 5.61 -14.20
CA ARG A 28 -5.87 6.22 -13.21
C ARG A 28 -6.29 5.22 -12.13
N ALA A 29 -6.53 3.97 -12.49
CA ALA A 29 -6.90 2.93 -11.53
C ALA A 29 -5.72 2.55 -10.63
N ILE A 30 -4.49 2.52 -11.15
CA ILE A 30 -3.27 2.32 -10.36
C ILE A 30 -3.13 3.42 -9.31
N PHE A 31 -3.29 4.69 -9.68
CA PHE A 31 -3.21 5.79 -8.70
C PHE A 31 -4.22 5.64 -7.56
N GLN A 32 -5.46 5.28 -7.90
CA GLN A 32 -6.51 5.04 -6.91
C GLN A 32 -6.19 3.83 -6.03
N TRP A 33 -5.75 2.73 -6.62
CA TRP A 33 -5.40 1.50 -5.89
C TRP A 33 -4.21 1.73 -4.96
N VAL A 34 -3.17 2.44 -5.40
CA VAL A 34 -1.99 2.76 -4.57
C VAL A 34 -2.37 3.68 -3.41
N THR A 35 -3.21 4.69 -3.67
CA THR A 35 -3.70 5.58 -2.62
C THR A 35 -4.47 4.77 -1.57
N TRP A 36 -5.46 3.99 -1.99
CA TRP A 36 -6.24 3.14 -1.10
C TRP A 36 -5.36 2.14 -0.34
N TYR A 37 -4.42 1.47 -1.02
CA TYR A 37 -3.53 0.48 -0.41
C TYR A 37 -2.69 1.09 0.70
N ASN A 38 -2.16 2.30 0.52
CA ASN A 38 -1.27 2.91 1.50
C ASN A 38 -2.01 3.67 2.61
N GLU A 39 -3.10 4.35 2.27
CA GLU A 39 -3.78 5.28 3.19
C GLU A 39 -4.97 4.65 3.92
N GLU A 40 -5.60 3.62 3.35
CA GLU A 40 -6.90 3.12 3.82
C GLU A 40 -6.94 1.61 4.09
N ARG A 41 -6.16 0.81 3.36
CA ARG A 41 -6.21 -0.65 3.46
C ARG A 41 -5.64 -1.11 4.79
N LEU A 42 -6.43 -1.87 5.55
CA LEU A 42 -5.98 -2.45 6.81
C LEU A 42 -5.23 -3.76 6.56
N HIS A 43 -4.08 -3.92 7.24
CA HIS A 43 -3.27 -5.13 7.17
C HIS A 43 -3.20 -5.80 8.54
N SER A 44 -3.63 -7.05 8.64
CA SER A 44 -3.55 -7.82 9.89
C SER A 44 -2.11 -7.98 10.40
N ALA A 45 -1.12 -8.04 9.50
CA ALA A 45 0.29 -8.06 9.85
C ALA A 45 0.80 -6.73 10.45
N LEU A 46 0.06 -5.63 10.24
CA LEU A 46 0.34 -4.29 10.76
C LEU A 46 -0.64 -3.92 11.88
N ASP A 47 -1.20 -4.90 12.62
CA ASP A 47 -2.19 -4.64 13.67
C ASP A 47 -3.45 -3.91 13.17
N TYR A 48 -3.85 -4.17 11.93
CA TYR A 48 -5.01 -3.56 11.28
C TYR A 48 -4.91 -2.03 11.14
N VAL A 49 -3.72 -1.49 10.89
CA VAL A 49 -3.55 -0.10 10.40
C VAL A 49 -3.10 -0.05 8.93
N PRO A 50 -3.30 1.08 8.24
CA PRO A 50 -2.74 1.30 6.91
C PRO A 50 -1.21 1.35 6.90
N PRO A 51 -0.56 0.99 5.78
CA PRO A 51 0.89 1.05 5.64
C PRO A 51 1.47 2.43 5.97
N ALA A 52 0.85 3.51 5.47
CA ALA A 52 1.35 4.86 5.71
C ALA A 52 1.32 5.26 7.20
N GLU A 53 0.29 4.82 7.93
CA GLU A 53 0.21 5.02 9.38
C GLU A 53 1.30 4.22 10.10
N TYR A 54 1.46 2.94 9.75
CA TYR A 54 2.50 2.10 10.31
C TYR A 54 3.90 2.68 10.11
N GLU A 55 4.21 3.17 8.90
CA GLU A 55 5.49 3.81 8.58
C GLU A 55 5.69 5.11 9.36
N ARG A 56 4.66 5.96 9.45
CA ARG A 56 4.72 7.21 10.25
C ARG A 56 5.04 6.93 11.72
N ASP A 57 4.40 5.94 12.32
CA ASP A 57 4.66 5.57 13.72
C ASP A 57 5.98 4.83 13.90
N PHE A 58 6.48 4.12 12.88
CA PHE A 58 7.84 3.58 12.88
C PHE A 58 8.88 4.72 12.89
N TRP A 59 8.77 5.70 12.00
CA TRP A 59 9.72 6.82 11.92
C TRP A 59 9.70 7.69 13.17
N ARG A 60 8.51 8.01 13.69
CA ARG A 60 8.35 8.74 14.96
C ARG A 60 9.10 8.07 16.11
N ARG A 61 9.05 6.73 16.20
CA ARG A 61 9.76 5.98 17.25
C ARG A 61 11.27 5.97 17.05
N GLN A 62 11.74 5.89 15.80
CA GLN A 62 13.16 5.98 15.46
C GLN A 62 13.73 7.34 15.87
N GLU A 63 13.03 8.44 15.56
CA GLU A 63 13.43 9.80 15.91
C GLU A 63 13.49 10.05 17.43
N GLN A 64 12.68 9.33 18.20
CA GLN A 64 12.63 9.41 19.67
C GLN A 64 13.68 8.55 20.38
N THR A 65 14.40 7.69 19.65
CA THR A 65 15.48 6.90 20.25
C THR A 65 16.73 7.78 20.31
N PRO A 66 17.13 8.32 21.48
CA PRO A 66 18.38 9.06 21.56
C PRO A 66 19.50 8.11 21.16
N GLN A 67 20.34 8.55 20.23
CA GLN A 67 21.53 7.83 19.85
C GLN A 67 22.49 7.85 21.05
N SER A 68 22.36 6.85 21.92
CA SER A 68 23.30 6.61 23.02
C SER A 68 24.66 6.30 22.40
N ALA A 69 25.56 7.28 22.49
CA ALA A 69 26.99 7.15 22.19
C ALA A 69 27.71 6.43 23.34
#